data_AF-A0A811KTZ7-F1
#
_entry.id   AF-A0A811KTZ7-F1
#
_cell.length_a   1.000
_cell.length_b   1.000
_cell.length_c   1.000
_cell.angle_alpha   90.00
_cell.angle_beta   90.00
_cell.angle_gamma   90.00
#
_symmetry.space_group_name_H-M   'P 1'
#
loop_
_entity.id
_entity.type
_entity.pdbx_description
1 polymer ?
#
loop_
_entity_poly.entity_id
_entity_poly.type
_entity_poly.pdbx_seq_one_letter_code
_entity_poly.pdbx_strand_id
1 'polypeptide(L)'
;MASFARFAGRNMENAPRSARPYFPSSLCGDVESMMIDMVLTEIQNQIERIEDEQERKRQEALKESQSPDYTWLMDWKLKNKKVLNFRECSAVELLCQKIQPAEWSLLIRTFRTKARYVDSRDGVIDIFRHSVEEIIGQRGGNTSVLNVDEHDEIPEMVDEWGTAEEFVGGRAFSASRIAQKLQRNGKRRLTLQLGETVHYTRFY
;
A
#
# COMPACT_ATOMS: atom_id res chain seq x y z
N MET A 1 47.39 -55.67 7.40
CA MET A 1 47.59 -54.25 7.77
C MET A 1 47.20 -53.39 6.57
N ALA A 2 46.01 -52.79 6.58
CA ALA A 2 45.60 -51.79 5.59
C ALA A 2 44.92 -50.64 6.35
N SER A 3 45.49 -49.45 6.18
CA SER A 3 45.22 -48.26 6.96
C SER A 3 44.01 -47.51 6.40
N PHE A 4 43.00 -47.28 7.24
CA PHE A 4 41.81 -46.49 6.92
C PHE A 4 42.12 -45.01 7.12
N ALA A 5 42.30 -44.25 6.04
CA ALA A 5 42.39 -42.80 6.11
C ALA A 5 40.98 -42.20 6.28
N ARG A 6 40.71 -41.61 7.46
CA ARG A 6 39.51 -40.83 7.74
C ARG A 6 39.61 -39.48 7.04
N PHE A 7 38.72 -39.23 6.08
CA PHE A 7 38.52 -37.92 5.47
C PHE A 7 37.64 -37.07 6.39
N ALA A 8 38.25 -36.08 7.05
CA ALA A 8 37.54 -35.08 7.84
C ALA A 8 37.02 -33.97 6.90
N GLY A 9 35.76 -34.10 6.46
CA GLY A 9 35.04 -33.01 5.81
C GLY A 9 34.75 -31.90 6.83
N ARG A 10 35.37 -30.73 6.65
CA ARG A 10 35.06 -29.53 7.43
C ARG A 10 33.69 -29.00 7.00
N ASN A 11 32.77 -28.92 7.96
CA ASN A 11 31.54 -28.14 7.88
C ASN A 11 31.88 -26.66 7.56
N MET A 12 31.58 -26.22 6.34
CA MET A 12 31.48 -24.80 5.96
C MET A 12 30.01 -24.47 5.68
N GLU A 13 29.14 -24.61 6.67
CA GLU A 13 27.76 -24.12 6.60
C GLU A 13 27.46 -23.29 7.85
N ASN A 14 27.79 -21.99 7.76
CA ASN A 14 27.08 -20.86 8.37
C ASN A 14 27.95 -19.61 8.26
N ALA A 15 28.15 -19.14 7.02
CA ALA A 15 28.50 -17.74 6.81
C ALA A 15 27.19 -16.95 6.79
N PRO A 16 26.98 -15.95 7.67
CA PRO A 16 25.83 -15.06 7.57
C PRO A 16 25.86 -14.36 6.21
N ARG A 17 24.86 -14.65 5.38
CA ARG A 17 24.66 -13.95 4.12
C ARG A 17 24.19 -12.53 4.45
N SER A 18 25.05 -11.57 4.10
CA SER A 18 24.81 -10.13 3.98
C SER A 18 25.58 -9.28 5.00
N ALA A 19 26.87 -9.09 4.71
CA ALA A 19 27.62 -7.93 5.16
C ALA A 19 27.62 -6.88 4.03
N ARG A 20 26.44 -6.45 3.58
CA ARG A 20 26.37 -5.18 2.85
C ARG A 20 26.60 -4.07 3.88
N PRO A 21 27.67 -3.27 3.78
CA PRO A 21 27.80 -2.08 4.59
C PRO A 21 26.61 -1.18 4.25
N TYR A 22 25.69 -1.02 5.20
CA TYR A 22 24.76 0.09 5.20
C TYR A 22 25.61 1.35 5.33
N PHE A 23 25.79 2.07 4.23
CA PHE A 23 26.25 3.45 4.28
C PHE A 23 25.02 4.29 4.59
N PRO A 24 24.84 4.78 5.84
CA PRO A 24 23.71 5.64 6.16
C PRO A 24 23.89 6.96 5.40
N SER A 25 23.17 7.08 4.29
CA SER A 25 23.15 8.30 3.48
C SER A 25 22.21 9.30 4.15
N SER A 26 22.77 10.09 5.08
CA SER A 26 22.29 11.43 5.45
C SER A 26 20.76 11.63 5.54
N LEU A 27 20.17 11.22 6.67
CA LEU A 27 19.24 11.96 7.56
C LEU A 27 18.00 12.71 7.01
N CYS A 28 17.68 12.67 5.73
CA CYS A 28 16.41 13.19 5.19
C CYS A 28 15.77 12.28 4.12
N GLY A 29 16.57 11.38 3.51
CA GLY A 29 16.07 10.34 2.59
C GLY A 29 15.70 9.00 3.26
N ASP A 30 16.01 8.82 4.55
CA ASP A 30 15.88 7.50 5.22
C ASP A 30 14.43 7.02 5.34
N VAL A 31 13.49 7.92 5.67
CA VAL A 31 12.10 7.50 5.88
C VAL A 31 11.45 7.16 4.54
N GLU A 32 11.61 8.00 3.52
CA GLU A 32 11.04 7.75 2.20
C GLU A 32 11.63 6.49 1.57
N SER A 33 12.96 6.32 1.62
CA SER A 33 13.62 5.09 1.16
C SER A 33 13.11 3.86 1.90
N MET A 34 12.99 3.93 3.23
CA MET A 34 12.46 2.82 4.03
C MET A 34 11.01 2.48 3.66
N MET A 35 10.18 3.50 3.37
CA MET A 35 8.79 3.28 2.94
C MET A 35 8.73 2.65 1.54
N ILE A 36 9.60 3.09 0.62
CA ILE A 36 9.76 2.48 -0.71
C ILE A 36 10.17 1.02 -0.57
N ASP A 37 11.20 0.72 0.23
CA ASP A 37 11.69 -0.63 0.47
C ASP A 37 10.61 -1.53 1.08
N MET A 38 9.82 -1.00 2.01
CA MET A 38 8.68 -1.73 2.59
C MET A 38 7.61 -2.04 1.54
N VAL A 39 7.29 -1.10 0.65
CA VAL A 39 6.34 -1.32 -0.45
C VAL A 39 6.86 -2.34 -1.46
N LEU A 40 8.14 -2.23 -1.87
CA LEU A 40 8.79 -3.20 -2.74
C LEU A 40 8.77 -4.60 -2.13
N THR A 41 9.09 -4.71 -0.84
CA THR A 41 9.02 -5.97 -0.10
C THR A 41 7.60 -6.53 -0.07
N GLU A 42 6.59 -5.69 0.14
CA GLU A 42 5.20 -6.15 0.12
C GLU A 42 4.78 -6.65 -1.26
N ILE A 43 5.11 -5.93 -2.35
CA ILE A 43 4.83 -6.37 -3.72
C ILE A 43 5.52 -7.70 -4.01
N GLN A 44 6.80 -7.80 -3.63
CA GLN A 44 7.61 -9.01 -3.77
C GLN A 44 6.97 -10.20 -3.05
N ASN A 45 6.49 -10.01 -1.82
CA ASN A 45 5.80 -11.04 -1.05
C ASN A 45 4.49 -11.49 -1.70
N GLN A 46 3.73 -10.58 -2.34
CA GLN A 46 2.50 -10.95 -3.04
C GLN A 46 2.80 -11.76 -4.31
N ILE A 47 3.83 -11.38 -5.07
CA ILE A 47 4.29 -12.13 -6.25
C ILE A 47 4.74 -13.53 -5.85
N GLU A 48 5.56 -13.64 -4.79
CA GLU A 48 6.03 -14.93 -4.28
C GLU A 48 4.87 -15.85 -3.92
N ARG A 49 3.84 -15.34 -3.24
CA ARG A 49 2.63 -16.12 -2.91
C ARG A 49 1.90 -16.63 -4.15
N ILE A 50 1.75 -15.79 -5.18
CA ILE A 50 1.10 -16.17 -6.44
C ILE A 50 1.91 -17.25 -7.16
N GLU A 51 3.23 -17.09 -7.24
CA GLU A 51 4.11 -18.05 -7.90
C GLU A 51 4.14 -19.39 -7.18
N ASP A 52 4.20 -19.40 -5.83
CA ASP A 52 4.15 -20.61 -5.03
C ASP A 52 2.79 -21.33 -5.15
N GLU A 53 1.69 -20.59 -5.23
CA GLU A 53 0.36 -21.14 -5.47
C GLU A 53 0.22 -21.76 -6.88
N GLN A 54 0.75 -21.09 -7.91
CA GLN A 54 0.78 -21.63 -9.27
C GLN A 54 1.65 -22.88 -9.38
N GLU A 55 2.80 -22.88 -8.70
CA GLU A 55 3.68 -24.04 -8.61
C GLU A 55 2.98 -25.22 -7.95
N ARG A 56 2.31 -24.99 -6.81
CA ARG A 56 1.53 -26.02 -6.13
C ARG A 56 0.46 -26.63 -7.04
N LYS A 57 -0.33 -25.80 -7.73
CA LYS A 57 -1.36 -26.27 -8.68
C LYS A 57 -0.76 -27.11 -9.82
N ARG A 58 0.41 -26.72 -10.33
CA ARG A 58 1.11 -27.49 -11.37
C ARG A 58 1.52 -28.86 -10.86
N GLN A 59 2.06 -28.94 -9.64
CA GLN A 59 2.46 -30.20 -9.02
C GLN A 59 1.27 -31.11 -8.74
N GLU A 60 0.13 -30.55 -8.32
CA GLU A 60 -1.11 -31.31 -8.13
C GLU A 60 -1.61 -31.91 -9.46
N ALA A 61 -1.60 -31.14 -10.54
CA ALA A 61 -1.97 -31.63 -11.87
C ALA A 61 -1.04 -32.73 -12.40
N LEU A 62 0.28 -32.62 -12.15
CA LEU A 62 1.26 -33.66 -12.50
C LEU A 62 1.04 -34.96 -11.72
N LYS A 63 0.69 -34.85 -10.43
CA LYS A 63 0.36 -36.01 -9.60
C LYS A 63 -0.88 -36.73 -10.11
N GLU A 64 -1.90 -35.98 -10.52
CA GLU A 64 -3.12 -36.53 -11.09
C GLU A 64 -2.85 -37.24 -12.43
N SER A 65 -1.96 -36.69 -13.27
CA SER A 65 -1.63 -37.28 -14.56
C SER A 65 -0.66 -38.48 -14.50
N GLN A 66 -0.18 -38.87 -13.30
CA GLN A 66 0.84 -39.91 -13.08
C GLN A 66 2.09 -39.79 -13.98
N SER A 67 2.35 -38.58 -14.48
CA SER A 67 3.44 -38.35 -15.42
C SER A 67 4.74 -38.10 -14.64
N PRO A 68 5.87 -38.72 -15.00
CA PRO A 68 7.14 -38.44 -14.35
C PRO A 68 7.52 -36.96 -14.53
N ASP A 69 7.84 -36.31 -13.41
CA ASP A 69 8.21 -34.90 -13.38
C ASP A 69 9.67 -34.71 -13.83
N TYR A 70 9.85 -34.11 -15.00
CA TYR A 70 11.16 -33.70 -15.54
C TYR A 70 11.36 -32.17 -15.47
N THR A 71 10.52 -31.43 -14.75
CA THR A 71 10.59 -29.97 -14.68
C THR A 71 11.92 -29.52 -14.07
N TRP A 72 12.45 -30.27 -13.10
CA TRP A 72 13.80 -30.07 -12.54
C TRP A 72 14.94 -30.05 -13.57
N LEU A 73 14.76 -30.74 -14.71
CA LEU A 73 15.73 -30.77 -15.82
C LEU A 73 15.66 -29.47 -16.66
N MET A 74 14.50 -28.83 -16.72
CA MET A 74 14.25 -27.59 -17.47
C MET A 74 14.39 -26.32 -16.60
N ASP A 75 14.33 -26.47 -15.28
CA ASP A 75 14.11 -25.38 -14.32
C ASP A 75 15.32 -24.55 -13.92
N TRP A 76 16.54 -24.91 -14.34
CA TRP A 76 17.73 -24.14 -13.94
C TRP A 76 17.67 -22.67 -14.40
N LYS A 77 16.90 -22.37 -15.45
CA LYS A 77 16.61 -21.00 -15.91
C LYS A 77 15.34 -20.38 -15.31
N LEU A 78 14.44 -21.19 -14.76
CA LEU A 78 13.15 -20.73 -14.21
C LEU A 78 13.24 -20.33 -12.73
N LYS A 79 14.10 -21.01 -11.94
CA LYS A 79 14.30 -20.68 -10.51
C LYS A 79 14.79 -19.25 -10.25
N ASN A 80 15.39 -18.59 -11.26
CA ASN A 80 15.96 -17.25 -11.11
C ASN A 80 14.93 -16.11 -11.26
N LYS A 81 13.65 -16.38 -11.53
CA LYS A 81 12.63 -15.32 -11.76
C LYS A 81 11.75 -14.96 -10.57
N LYS A 82 12.06 -15.49 -9.38
CA LYS A 82 11.31 -15.19 -8.14
C LYS A 82 11.43 -13.74 -7.67
N VAL A 83 12.34 -12.94 -8.23
CA VAL A 83 12.57 -11.55 -7.83
C VAL A 83 11.96 -10.60 -8.84
N LEU A 84 11.47 -9.44 -8.37
CA LEU A 84 11.11 -8.30 -9.21
C LEU A 84 12.25 -7.99 -10.20
N ASN A 85 11.89 -7.82 -11.46
CA ASN A 85 12.80 -7.38 -12.49
C ASN A 85 13.22 -5.94 -12.21
N PHE A 86 14.44 -5.56 -12.57
CA PHE A 86 14.94 -4.19 -12.40
C PHE A 86 13.98 -3.13 -12.97
N ARG A 87 13.35 -3.43 -14.12
CA ARG A 87 12.34 -2.55 -14.74
C ARG A 87 11.08 -2.39 -13.89
N GLU A 88 10.63 -3.45 -13.25
CA GLU A 88 9.44 -3.43 -12.39
C GLU A 88 9.74 -2.67 -11.10
N CYS A 89 10.90 -2.92 -10.47
CA CYS A 89 11.35 -2.15 -9.30
C CYS A 89 11.39 -0.65 -9.62
N SER A 90 12.06 -0.27 -10.71
CA SER A 90 12.16 1.14 -11.12
C SER A 90 10.78 1.75 -11.40
N ALA A 91 9.86 1.01 -12.02
CA ALA A 91 8.49 1.49 -12.25
C ALA A 91 7.72 1.73 -10.93
N VAL A 92 7.87 0.83 -9.96
CA VAL A 92 7.27 0.98 -8.62
C VAL A 92 7.87 2.17 -7.88
N GLU A 93 9.20 2.33 -7.90
CA GLU A 93 9.90 3.46 -7.29
C GLU A 93 9.41 4.82 -7.86
N LEU A 94 9.23 4.91 -9.18
CA LEU A 94 8.70 6.12 -9.83
C LEU A 94 7.25 6.43 -9.43
N LEU A 95 6.44 5.41 -9.15
CA LEU A 95 5.08 5.60 -8.63
C LEU A 95 5.10 6.06 -7.17
N CYS A 96 5.97 5.47 -6.36
CA CYS A 96 6.20 5.83 -4.97
C CYS A 96 6.60 7.30 -4.80
N GLN A 97 7.43 7.84 -5.68
CA GLN A 97 7.83 9.27 -5.67
C GLN A 97 6.66 10.25 -5.81
N LYS A 98 5.48 9.80 -6.29
CA LYS A 98 4.29 10.65 -6.43
C LYS A 98 3.46 10.74 -5.15
N ILE A 99 3.73 9.88 -4.17
CA ILE A 99 2.95 9.72 -2.94
C ILE A 99 3.45 10.66 -1.85
N GLN A 100 2.53 11.32 -1.15
CA GLN A 100 2.91 12.19 -0.03
C GLN A 100 3.14 11.36 1.25
N PRO A 101 4.00 11.83 2.18
CA PRO A 101 4.29 11.12 3.42
C PRO A 101 3.06 10.74 4.27
N ALA A 102 2.00 11.55 4.24
CA ALA A 102 0.77 11.29 4.98
C ALA A 102 -0.07 10.13 4.40
N GLU A 103 0.15 9.79 3.13
CA GLU A 103 -0.72 8.89 2.37
C GLU A 103 -0.20 7.45 2.32
N TRP A 104 1.04 7.19 2.71
CA TRP A 104 1.63 5.86 2.67
C TRP A 104 0.82 4.79 3.40
N SER A 105 0.26 5.15 4.55
CA SER A 105 -0.57 4.23 5.33
C SER A 105 -1.85 3.84 4.59
N LEU A 106 -2.44 4.78 3.85
CA LEU A 106 -3.61 4.56 3.01
C LEU A 106 -3.26 3.70 1.79
N LEU A 107 -2.11 3.98 1.14
CA LEU A 107 -1.60 3.20 0.02
C LEU A 107 -1.42 1.73 0.40
N ILE A 108 -0.69 1.45 1.47
CA ILE A 108 -0.40 0.07 1.90
C ILE A 108 -1.69 -0.68 2.23
N ARG A 109 -2.65 -0.04 2.90
CA ARG A 109 -3.95 -0.67 3.22
C ARG A 109 -4.78 -0.96 1.98
N THR A 110 -4.88 0.01 1.07
CA THR A 110 -5.66 -0.11 -0.18
C THR A 110 -5.06 -1.19 -1.06
N PHE A 111 -3.74 -1.14 -1.25
CA PHE A 111 -3.00 -2.15 -2.01
C PHE A 111 -3.18 -3.54 -1.41
N ARG A 112 -2.95 -3.74 -0.11
CA ARG A 112 -3.11 -5.05 0.55
C ARG A 112 -4.52 -5.62 0.44
N THR A 113 -5.54 -4.76 0.39
CA THR A 113 -6.93 -5.20 0.26
C THR A 113 -7.20 -5.71 -1.15
N LYS A 114 -6.73 -4.99 -2.17
CA LYS A 114 -6.93 -5.34 -3.58
C LYS A 114 -6.02 -6.48 -4.06
N ALA A 115 -4.77 -6.52 -3.59
CA ALA A 115 -3.77 -7.51 -3.98
C ALA A 115 -4.17 -8.96 -3.63
N ARG A 116 -5.12 -9.17 -2.72
CA ARG A 116 -5.62 -10.51 -2.34
C ARG A 116 -6.38 -11.22 -3.44
N TYR A 117 -6.89 -10.49 -4.43
CA TYR A 117 -7.75 -11.01 -5.50
C TYR A 117 -7.01 -11.15 -6.83
N VAL A 118 -5.68 -11.22 -6.78
CA VAL A 118 -4.82 -11.14 -7.95
C VAL A 118 -4.10 -12.45 -8.14
N ASP A 119 -4.16 -12.96 -9.36
CA ASP A 119 -3.69 -14.31 -9.69
C ASP A 119 -2.45 -14.29 -10.59
N SER A 120 -2.00 -13.08 -10.99
CA SER A 120 -0.89 -12.87 -11.91
C SER A 120 0.08 -11.80 -11.40
N ARG A 121 1.36 -11.99 -11.71
CA ARG A 121 2.43 -11.04 -11.36
C ARG A 121 2.16 -9.63 -11.91
N ASP A 122 1.86 -9.53 -13.20
CA ASP A 122 1.59 -8.24 -13.85
C ASP A 122 0.36 -7.56 -13.22
N GLY A 123 -0.66 -8.35 -12.87
CA GLY A 123 -1.85 -7.84 -12.19
C GLY A 123 -1.54 -7.20 -10.83
N VAL A 124 -0.52 -7.68 -10.10
CA VAL A 124 -0.12 -7.08 -8.82
C VAL A 124 0.43 -5.68 -9.04
N ILE A 125 1.27 -5.52 -10.06
CA ILE A 125 1.87 -4.23 -10.42
C ILE A 125 0.81 -3.26 -10.92
N ASP A 126 -0.15 -3.72 -11.73
CA ASP A 126 -1.25 -2.91 -12.23
C ASP A 126 -2.19 -2.45 -11.10
N ILE A 127 -2.51 -3.33 -10.14
CA ILE A 127 -3.29 -2.95 -8.97
C ILE A 127 -2.55 -1.97 -8.07
N PHE A 128 -1.24 -2.11 -7.93
CA PHE A 128 -0.42 -1.13 -7.23
C PHE A 128 -0.50 0.23 -7.93
N ARG A 129 -0.31 0.28 -9.25
CA ARG A 129 -0.46 1.50 -10.07
C ARG A 129 -1.81 2.15 -9.87
N HIS A 130 -2.90 1.39 -9.99
CA HIS A 130 -4.25 1.90 -9.79
C HIS A 130 -4.50 2.39 -8.36
N SER A 131 -3.91 1.76 -7.35
CA SER A 131 -4.00 2.22 -5.96
C SER A 131 -3.30 3.57 -5.77
N VAL A 132 -2.16 3.78 -6.42
CA VAL A 132 -1.45 5.07 -6.43
C VAL A 132 -2.28 6.13 -7.15
N GLU A 133 -2.81 5.82 -8.33
CA GLU A 133 -3.66 6.73 -9.11
C GLU A 133 -4.94 7.13 -8.36
N GLU A 134 -5.58 6.19 -7.67
CA GLU A 134 -6.76 6.44 -6.86
C GLU A 134 -6.47 7.45 -5.73
N ILE A 135 -5.36 7.27 -5.02
CA ILE A 135 -4.94 8.17 -3.94
C ILE A 135 -4.64 9.57 -4.49
N ILE A 136 -3.95 9.65 -5.63
CA ILE A 136 -3.68 10.93 -6.30
C ILE A 136 -5.00 11.59 -6.74
N GLY A 137 -5.95 10.82 -7.26
CA GLY A 137 -7.28 11.31 -7.66
C GLY A 137 -8.10 11.88 -6.50
N GLN A 138 -8.02 11.27 -5.32
CA GLN A 138 -8.70 11.77 -4.11
C GLN A 138 -8.20 13.17 -3.69
N ARG A 139 -6.96 13.54 -4.01
CA ARG A 139 -6.44 14.89 -3.75
C ARG A 139 -7.23 15.97 -4.48
N GLY A 140 -7.63 15.70 -5.73
CA GLY A 140 -8.36 16.65 -6.57
C GLY A 140 -9.86 16.72 -6.26
N GLY A 141 -10.45 15.62 -5.79
CA GLY A 141 -11.87 15.59 -5.41
C GLY A 141 -12.17 16.36 -4.13
N ASN A 142 -11.28 16.30 -3.13
CA ASN A 142 -11.50 16.93 -1.82
C ASN A 142 -11.40 18.47 -1.84
N THR A 143 -10.76 19.04 -2.87
CA THR A 143 -10.68 20.50 -3.08
C THR A 143 -11.87 21.08 -3.85
N SER A 144 -12.63 20.25 -4.57
CA SER A 144 -13.77 20.72 -5.39
C SER A 144 -15.09 20.88 -4.60
N VAL A 145 -15.20 20.33 -3.39
CA VAL A 145 -16.47 20.31 -2.63
C VAL A 145 -16.65 21.59 -1.76
N LEU A 146 -15.71 22.53 -1.80
CA LEU A 146 -15.83 23.83 -1.09
C LEU A 146 -16.22 25.01 -2.00
N ASN A 147 -16.53 24.77 -3.28
CA ASN A 147 -17.06 25.78 -4.20
C ASN A 147 -18.48 25.43 -4.66
N VAL A 148 -19.39 25.18 -3.73
CA VAL A 148 -20.82 25.31 -4.03
C VAL A 148 -21.22 26.73 -3.66
N ASP A 149 -21.32 27.55 -4.70
CA ASP A 149 -22.04 28.82 -4.70
C ASP A 149 -23.43 28.62 -4.08
N GLU A 150 -23.58 28.98 -2.81
CA GLU A 150 -24.87 29.29 -2.21
C GLU A 150 -25.26 30.71 -2.68
N HIS A 151 -25.82 30.78 -3.88
CA HIS A 151 -26.77 31.84 -4.21
C HIS A 151 -27.97 31.19 -4.89
N ASP A 152 -28.73 30.48 -4.05
CA ASP A 152 -30.08 30.04 -4.36
C ASP A 152 -30.94 31.23 -4.78
N GLU A 153 -31.56 31.05 -5.93
CA GLU A 153 -32.66 31.85 -6.44
C GLU A 153 -33.78 31.93 -5.38
N ILE A 154 -34.14 33.14 -4.96
CA ILE A 154 -35.38 33.39 -4.23
C ILE A 154 -36.47 33.65 -5.27
N PRO A 155 -37.48 32.77 -5.46
CA PRO A 155 -38.70 33.16 -6.12
C PRO A 155 -39.68 33.62 -5.02
N GLU A 156 -39.75 34.91 -4.75
CA GLU A 156 -40.87 35.48 -4.00
C GLU A 156 -41.63 36.50 -4.82
N MET A 157 -42.89 36.14 -4.99
CA MET A 157 -43.96 36.78 -5.72
C MET A 157 -44.54 37.92 -4.87
N VAL A 158 -44.74 39.10 -5.47
CA VAL A 158 -45.75 40.18 -5.17
C VAL A 158 -45.77 40.74 -3.72
N ASP A 159 -45.65 42.04 -3.46
CA ASP A 159 -46.56 43.10 -3.90
C ASP A 159 -45.89 44.49 -3.92
N GLU A 160 -46.26 45.26 -4.94
CA GLU A 160 -46.71 46.67 -4.85
C GLU A 160 -46.14 47.49 -3.69
N TRP A 161 -45.24 48.46 -3.97
CA TRP A 161 -45.31 49.89 -3.57
C TRP A 161 -44.07 50.63 -4.11
N GLY A 162 -44.31 51.59 -5.02
CA GLY A 162 -43.72 52.93 -4.96
C GLY A 162 -42.22 53.14 -5.24
N THR A 163 -41.94 53.66 -6.44
CA THR A 163 -41.09 54.85 -6.72
C THR A 163 -39.70 54.99 -6.09
N ALA A 164 -38.71 54.96 -6.99
CA ALA A 164 -37.61 55.91 -7.16
C ALA A 164 -36.87 56.43 -5.90
N GLU A 165 -35.58 56.12 -5.80
CA GLU A 165 -34.55 57.17 -5.88
C GLU A 165 -33.14 56.58 -6.12
N GLU A 166 -32.37 57.33 -6.90
CA GLU A 166 -30.95 57.15 -7.18
C GLU A 166 -30.13 57.13 -5.88
N PHE A 167 -29.12 56.28 -5.77
CA PHE A 167 -27.92 56.68 -5.01
C PHE A 167 -26.64 56.08 -5.59
N VAL A 168 -25.74 57.01 -5.90
CA VAL A 168 -24.42 56.84 -6.47
C VAL A 168 -23.42 56.48 -5.38
N GLY A 169 -22.59 55.47 -5.65
CA GLY A 169 -21.19 55.45 -5.23
C GLY A 169 -20.87 55.08 -3.78
N GLY A 170 -19.70 54.46 -3.61
CA GLY A 170 -19.02 54.45 -2.32
C GLY A 170 -18.58 53.07 -1.85
N ARG A 171 -17.29 52.81 -2.03
CA ARG A 171 -16.53 51.82 -1.27
C ARG A 171 -16.80 51.99 0.23
N ALA A 172 -16.86 50.89 0.98
CA ALA A 172 -16.01 50.71 2.16
C ALA A 172 -16.16 49.31 2.75
N PHE A 173 -15.01 48.82 3.20
CA PHE A 173 -14.79 47.76 4.17
C PHE A 173 -15.83 47.73 5.30
N SER A 174 -16.20 46.52 5.72
CA SER A 174 -16.51 46.28 7.14
C SER A 174 -16.14 44.85 7.53
N ALA A 175 -15.04 44.76 8.27
CA ALA A 175 -14.76 43.64 9.13
C ALA A 175 -15.67 43.76 10.37
N SER A 176 -16.46 42.73 10.68
CA SER A 176 -16.70 42.31 12.07
C SER A 176 -17.56 41.06 12.18
N ARG A 177 -16.97 40.08 12.87
CA ARG A 177 -17.58 39.27 13.94
C ARG A 177 -18.88 38.54 13.60
N ILE A 178 -18.76 37.23 13.44
CA ILE A 178 -19.64 36.32 14.18
C ILE A 178 -18.77 35.35 14.99
N ALA A 179 -18.75 35.64 16.28
CA ALA A 179 -18.36 34.73 17.32
C ALA A 179 -19.36 33.58 17.41
N GLN A 180 -18.93 32.55 18.13
CA GLN A 180 -19.75 31.64 18.93
C GLN A 180 -20.28 30.35 18.28
N LYS A 181 -19.76 29.24 18.84
CA LYS A 181 -20.53 28.26 19.63
C LYS A 181 -20.94 26.99 18.88
N LEU A 182 -20.25 25.89 19.18
CA LEU A 182 -20.87 24.63 19.62
C LEU A 182 -19.81 23.64 20.12
N GLN A 183 -19.49 23.75 21.42
CA GLN A 183 -19.39 22.55 22.24
C GLN A 183 -20.73 21.82 22.17
N ARG A 184 -20.77 20.57 21.70
CA ARG A 184 -21.65 19.53 22.25
C ARG A 184 -21.36 18.15 21.66
N ASN A 185 -21.07 17.24 22.59
CA ASN A 185 -21.45 15.83 22.62
C ASN A 185 -20.66 14.78 21.83
N GLY A 186 -20.20 13.76 22.58
CA GLY A 186 -20.00 12.41 22.07
C GLY A 186 -18.72 11.71 22.56
N LYS A 187 -18.40 11.70 23.85
CA LYS A 187 -18.68 10.54 24.74
C LYS A 187 -19.01 9.25 23.98
N ARG A 188 -18.00 8.38 23.77
CA ARG A 188 -18.12 6.91 23.86
C ARG A 188 -16.74 6.28 23.99
N ARG A 189 -16.41 6.05 25.26
CA ARG A 189 -15.42 5.12 25.78
C ARG A 189 -15.96 3.72 25.55
N LEU A 190 -15.30 2.90 24.75
CA LEU A 190 -15.50 1.44 24.74
C LEU A 190 -14.17 0.78 25.07
N THR A 191 -14.03 0.46 26.35
CA THR A 191 -13.15 -0.58 26.86
C THR A 191 -13.73 -1.93 26.42
N LEU A 192 -13.02 -2.67 25.58
CA LEU A 192 -13.23 -4.10 25.43
C LEU A 192 -11.99 -4.81 25.96
N GLN A 193 -12.16 -5.35 27.16
CA GLN A 193 -11.39 -6.49 27.62
C GLN A 193 -11.81 -7.70 26.80
N LEU A 194 -10.84 -8.46 26.31
CA LEU A 194 -10.99 -9.89 26.11
C LEU A 194 -9.61 -10.51 26.34
N GLY A 195 -9.48 -11.10 27.52
CA GLY A 195 -8.43 -12.07 27.78
C GLY A 195 -8.82 -13.38 27.15
N GLU A 196 -7.89 -14.00 26.43
CA GLU A 196 -7.92 -15.43 26.17
C GLU A 196 -6.52 -15.99 26.39
N THR A 197 -6.41 -16.70 27.51
CA THR A 197 -5.36 -17.67 27.85
C THR A 197 -5.41 -18.84 26.88
N VAL A 198 -4.32 -19.10 26.16
CA VAL A 198 -4.15 -20.35 25.39
C VAL A 198 -3.12 -21.23 26.11
N HIS A 199 -3.61 -22.36 26.60
CA HIS A 199 -2.82 -23.45 27.17
C HIS A 199 -2.04 -24.17 26.06
N TYR A 200 -0.72 -24.28 26.21
CA TYR A 200 0.09 -25.20 25.41
C TYR A 200 0.12 -26.57 26.10
N THR A 201 -0.61 -27.54 25.55
CA THR A 201 -0.39 -28.96 25.83
C THR A 201 0.80 -29.47 25.02
N ARG A 202 1.80 -29.92 25.77
CA ARG A 202 3.03 -30.58 25.34
C ARG A 202 2.70 -32.05 25.02
N PHE A 203 2.89 -32.48 23.78
CA PHE A 203 2.93 -33.90 23.45
C PHE A 203 4.39 -34.37 23.46
N TYR A 204 4.58 -35.52 24.11
CA TYR A 204 5.84 -36.23 24.33
C TYR A 204 6.43 -36.82 23.04
#